data_AF-A0A9C9FAY5-F1
#
_entry.id   AF-A0A9C9FAY5-F1
#
_cell.length_a   1.000
_cell.length_b   1.000
_cell.length_c   1.000
_cell.angle_alpha   90.00
_cell.angle_beta   90.00
_cell.angle_gamma   90.00
#
_symmetry.space_group_name_H-M   'P 1'
#
loop_
_entity.id
_entity.type
_entity.pdbx_description
1 polymer ?
#
loop_
_entity_poly.entity_id
_entity_poly.type
_entity_poly.pdbx_seq_one_letter_code
_entity_poly.pdbx_strand_id
1 'polypeptide(L)'
;EIEVVPAYNTNKQFHPRAKNWVGYIFKLDGKRIYLAGDTDYIPEMKTFKDIDIALLPVSGTYVMTADEAVQAALDIKPKVAIPMHYGSIVGSAADAERFADALKGKIEVVILKKEE
;
A
#
# COMPACT_ATOMS: atom_id res chain seq x y z
N GLU A 1 6.57 -17.36 7.63
CA GLU A 1 6.43 -17.57 6.18
C GLU A 1 6.56 -16.22 5.51
N ILE A 2 7.27 -16.14 4.38
CA ILE A 2 7.51 -14.90 3.63
C ILE A 2 7.25 -15.21 2.15
N GLU A 3 6.39 -14.41 1.53
CA GLU A 3 6.15 -14.37 0.09
C GLU A 3 6.73 -13.06 -0.46
N VAL A 4 7.42 -13.17 -1.59
CA VAL A 4 7.98 -12.03 -2.32
C VAL A 4 7.04 -11.72 -3.47
N VAL A 5 6.55 -10.48 -3.55
CA VAL A 5 5.60 -10.03 -4.57
C VAL A 5 6.17 -8.84 -5.35
N PRO A 6 5.79 -8.62 -6.62
CA PRO A 6 6.34 -7.52 -7.39
C PRO A 6 5.91 -6.15 -6.85
N ALA A 7 6.81 -5.16 -6.97
CA ALA A 7 6.55 -3.75 -6.69
C ALA A 7 7.16 -2.91 -7.81
N TYR A 8 6.34 -2.13 -8.54
CA TYR A 8 6.79 -1.34 -9.67
C TYR A 8 5.80 -0.24 -10.05
N ASN A 9 6.27 0.75 -10.80
CA ASN A 9 5.43 1.78 -11.40
C ASN A 9 4.87 1.34 -12.76
N THR A 10 3.59 1.62 -12.99
CA THR A 10 2.87 1.39 -14.26
C THR A 10 2.76 2.68 -15.07
N ASN A 11 2.70 3.82 -14.41
CA ASN A 11 2.53 5.14 -15.05
C ASN A 11 3.61 6.16 -14.63
N LYS A 12 4.66 5.72 -13.93
CA LYS A 12 5.81 6.53 -13.50
C LYS A 12 7.13 5.80 -13.82
N GLN A 13 8.25 6.51 -13.71
CA GLN A 13 9.58 6.01 -14.12
C GLN A 13 10.53 5.67 -12.95
N PHE A 14 10.09 5.84 -11.70
CA PHE A 14 10.97 5.74 -10.53
C PHE A 14 11.26 4.30 -10.12
N HIS A 15 10.26 3.43 -10.26
CA HIS A 15 10.29 2.00 -9.92
C HIS A 15 10.02 1.13 -11.14
N PRO A 16 10.91 1.11 -12.15
CA PRO A 16 10.63 0.40 -13.40
C PRO A 16 10.58 -1.12 -13.18
N ARG A 17 9.58 -1.78 -13.78
CA ARG A 17 9.35 -3.24 -13.67
C ARG A 17 10.59 -4.08 -13.96
N ALA A 18 11.44 -3.66 -14.89
CA ALA A 18 12.67 -4.36 -15.27
C ALA A 18 13.70 -4.51 -14.12
N LYS A 19 13.56 -3.73 -13.04
CA LYS A 19 14.44 -3.84 -11.86
C LYS A 19 14.05 -4.96 -10.91
N ASN A 20 12.88 -5.59 -11.10
CA ASN A 20 12.37 -6.68 -10.27
C ASN A 20 12.41 -6.33 -8.77
N TRP A 21 11.99 -5.11 -8.43
CA TRP A 21 11.79 -4.69 -7.05
C TRP A 21 10.52 -5.32 -6.47
N VAL A 22 10.46 -5.34 -5.14
CA VAL A 22 9.58 -6.25 -4.42
C VAL A 22 8.87 -5.57 -3.25
N GLY A 23 7.63 -6.00 -3.04
CA GLY A 23 6.95 -5.95 -1.76
C GLY A 23 7.01 -7.32 -1.07
N TYR A 24 6.47 -7.40 0.13
CA TYR A 24 6.47 -8.64 0.92
C TYR A 24 5.09 -8.91 1.50
N ILE A 25 4.69 -10.17 1.48
CA ILE A 25 3.61 -10.66 2.34
C ILE A 25 4.25 -11.62 3.34
N PHE A 26 4.17 -11.31 4.62
CA PHE A 26 4.73 -12.18 5.65
C PHE A 26 3.67 -12.58 6.67
N LYS A 27 3.83 -13.78 7.21
CA LYS A 27 2.97 -14.33 8.25
C LYS A 27 3.64 -14.19 9.61
N LEU A 28 3.02 -13.42 10.49
CA LEU A 28 3.46 -13.20 11.87
C LEU A 28 2.26 -13.39 12.80
N ASP A 29 2.39 -14.21 13.84
CA ASP A 29 1.34 -14.48 14.83
C ASP A 29 -0.02 -14.83 14.22
N GLY A 30 0.01 -15.63 13.15
CA GLY A 30 -1.19 -16.06 12.43
C GLY A 30 -1.82 -14.99 11.53
N LYS A 31 -1.26 -13.78 11.48
CA LYS A 31 -1.69 -12.68 10.61
C LYS A 31 -0.87 -12.62 9.33
N ARG A 32 -1.51 -12.33 8.20
CA ARG A 32 -0.83 -12.05 6.93
C ARG A 32 -0.72 -10.53 6.75
N ILE A 33 0.50 -10.04 6.65
CA ILE A 33 0.81 -8.61 6.58
C ILE A 33 1.45 -8.34 5.22
N TYR A 34 0.84 -7.46 4.43
CA TYR A 34 1.35 -7.00 3.16
C TYR A 34 2.05 -5.65 3.32
N LEU A 35 3.33 -5.61 2.96
CA LEU A 35 4.14 -4.40 2.85
C LEU A 35 4.38 -4.14 1.36
N ALA A 36 3.74 -3.11 0.81
CA ALA A 36 3.74 -2.91 -0.65
C ALA A 36 5.09 -2.53 -1.25
N GLY A 37 5.98 -1.94 -0.44
CA GLY A 37 7.12 -1.21 -0.97
C GLY A 37 6.68 0.01 -1.78
N ASP A 38 7.59 0.55 -2.56
CA ASP A 38 7.32 1.69 -3.43
C ASP A 38 6.81 1.19 -4.78
N THR A 39 5.50 1.31 -4.99
CA THR A 39 4.80 0.73 -6.15
C THR A 39 3.61 1.59 -6.55
N ASP A 40 3.20 1.47 -7.82
CA ASP A 40 1.86 1.84 -8.25
C ASP A 40 0.88 0.69 -7.95
N TYR A 41 -0.40 0.91 -8.27
CA TYR A 41 -1.39 -0.16 -8.27
C TYR A 41 -1.13 -1.11 -9.45
N ILE A 42 -0.96 -2.40 -9.15
CA ILE A 42 -0.59 -3.44 -10.11
C ILE A 42 -1.62 -4.59 -10.10
N PRO A 43 -1.81 -5.30 -11.24
CA PRO A 43 -2.78 -6.39 -11.33
C PRO A 43 -2.57 -7.52 -10.32
N GLU A 44 -1.33 -7.79 -9.93
CA GLU A 44 -0.94 -8.84 -9.00
C GLU A 44 -1.60 -8.69 -7.63
N MET A 45 -1.92 -7.46 -7.21
CA MET A 45 -2.59 -7.18 -5.92
C MET A 45 -3.95 -7.88 -5.79
N LYS A 46 -4.65 -8.16 -6.90
CA LYS A 46 -5.93 -8.92 -6.93
C LYS A 46 -5.78 -10.39 -6.53
N THR A 47 -4.56 -10.90 -6.66
CA THR A 47 -4.25 -12.31 -6.39
C THR A 47 -3.96 -12.57 -4.93
N PHE A 48 -3.65 -11.52 -4.16
CA PHE A 48 -3.31 -11.64 -2.74
C PHE A 48 -4.53 -12.11 -1.95
N LYS A 49 -4.33 -13.13 -1.10
CA LYS A 49 -5.41 -13.75 -0.31
C LYS A 49 -5.20 -13.53 1.17
N ASP A 50 -6.33 -13.34 1.86
CA ASP A 50 -6.43 -13.34 3.32
C ASP A 50 -5.47 -12.36 4.00
N ILE A 51 -5.26 -11.19 3.41
CA ILE A 51 -4.43 -10.14 4.02
C ILE A 51 -5.17 -9.57 5.23
N ASP A 52 -4.54 -9.60 6.39
CA ASP A 52 -5.08 -8.97 7.60
C ASP A 52 -4.73 -7.48 7.61
N ILE A 53 -3.48 -7.15 7.30
CA ILE A 53 -2.96 -5.76 7.33
C ILE A 53 -2.26 -5.46 6.01
N ALA A 54 -2.61 -4.35 5.36
CA ALA A 54 -1.92 -3.84 4.18
C ALA A 54 -1.34 -2.45 4.43
N LEU A 55 -0.04 -2.30 4.26
CA LEU A 55 0.64 -1.00 4.29
C LEU A 55 0.83 -0.52 2.86
N LEU A 56 0.17 0.58 2.50
CA LEU A 56 0.08 1.08 1.12
C LEU A 56 0.65 2.50 1.00
N PRO A 57 1.59 2.77 0.07
CA PRO A 57 2.10 4.12 -0.15
C PRO A 57 1.03 5.03 -0.78
N VAL A 58 0.98 6.32 -0.41
CA VAL A 58 -0.12 7.22 -0.85
C VAL A 58 0.29 8.58 -1.43
N SER A 59 1.58 8.93 -1.45
CA SER A 59 2.00 10.31 -1.83
C SER A 59 1.91 10.67 -3.31
N GLY A 60 1.68 9.70 -4.21
CA GLY A 60 1.48 9.94 -5.64
C GLY A 60 2.70 10.39 -6.45
N THR A 61 3.80 10.84 -5.82
CA THR A 61 4.97 11.36 -6.55
C THR A 61 5.81 10.24 -7.15
N TYR A 62 6.18 9.25 -6.32
CA TYR A 62 7.04 8.12 -6.72
C TYR A 62 6.30 6.77 -6.70
N VAL A 63 5.09 6.78 -6.15
CA VAL A 63 4.27 5.63 -5.73
C VAL A 63 2.81 5.91 -6.07
N MET A 64 1.90 5.01 -5.68
CA MET A 64 0.45 5.24 -5.76
C MET A 64 0.04 6.62 -5.24
N THR A 65 -0.84 7.28 -5.99
CA THR A 65 -1.70 8.35 -5.43
C THR A 65 -2.64 7.77 -4.40
N ALA A 66 -3.22 8.61 -3.53
CA ALA A 66 -4.24 8.16 -2.57
C ALA A 66 -5.39 7.39 -3.26
N ASP A 67 -5.85 7.82 -4.44
CA ASP A 67 -6.93 7.14 -5.18
C ASP A 67 -6.49 5.79 -5.77
N GLU A 68 -5.25 5.69 -6.27
CA GLU A 68 -4.69 4.41 -6.73
C GLU A 68 -4.54 3.43 -5.54
N ALA A 69 -4.12 3.92 -4.37
CA ALA A 69 -4.05 3.13 -3.15
C ALA A 69 -5.43 2.67 -2.67
N VAL A 70 -6.48 3.49 -2.81
CA VAL A 70 -7.88 3.08 -2.54
C VAL A 70 -8.26 1.90 -3.42
N GLN A 71 -7.94 1.93 -4.71
CA GLN A 71 -8.23 0.80 -5.60
C GLN A 71 -7.46 -0.46 -5.21
N ALA A 72 -6.17 -0.32 -4.88
CA ALA A 72 -5.38 -1.42 -4.35
C ALA A 72 -6.03 -2.02 -3.09
N ALA A 73 -6.45 -1.20 -2.13
CA ALA A 73 -7.10 -1.65 -0.91
C ALA A 73 -8.42 -2.39 -1.19
N LEU A 74 -9.25 -1.89 -2.12
CA LEU A 74 -10.53 -2.52 -2.48
C LEU A 74 -10.38 -3.87 -3.18
N ASP A 75 -9.27 -4.08 -3.90
CA ASP A 75 -8.95 -5.36 -4.52
C ASP A 75 -8.31 -6.35 -3.53
N ILE A 76 -7.40 -5.86 -2.69
CA ILE A 76 -6.71 -6.67 -1.66
C ILE A 76 -7.70 -7.09 -0.55
N LYS A 77 -8.65 -6.21 -0.22
CA LYS A 77 -9.64 -6.36 0.87
C LYS A 77 -9.00 -6.74 2.22
N PRO A 78 -7.99 -5.99 2.69
CA PRO A 78 -7.42 -6.23 4.00
C PRO A 78 -8.45 -5.95 5.10
N LYS A 79 -8.25 -6.50 6.30
CA LYS A 79 -9.04 -6.11 7.47
C LYS A 79 -8.70 -4.68 7.89
N VAL A 80 -7.40 -4.36 7.90
CA VAL A 80 -6.87 -3.03 8.20
C VAL A 80 -5.94 -2.57 7.08
N ALA A 81 -6.13 -1.34 6.61
CA ALA A 81 -5.17 -0.67 5.73
C ALA A 81 -4.47 0.47 6.46
N ILE A 82 -3.17 0.61 6.24
CA ILE A 82 -2.33 1.64 6.84
C ILE A 82 -1.66 2.42 5.70
N PRO A 83 -1.98 3.73 5.53
CA PRO A 83 -1.26 4.54 4.57
C PRO A 83 0.20 4.70 5.02
N MET A 84 1.14 4.69 4.08
CA MET A 84 2.56 4.94 4.30
C MET A 84 3.14 5.84 3.19
N HIS A 85 4.43 6.15 3.28
CA HIS A 85 5.15 6.95 2.29
C HIS A 85 4.45 8.30 2.00
N TYR A 86 4.27 9.14 3.03
CA TYR A 86 3.76 10.52 2.94
C TYR A 86 4.37 11.40 4.05
N GLY A 87 4.29 12.73 3.89
CA GLY A 87 4.46 13.71 4.97
C GLY A 87 5.89 14.03 5.43
N SER A 88 6.92 13.29 5.00
CA SER A 88 8.32 13.60 5.38
C SER A 88 9.15 14.29 4.29
N ILE A 89 9.07 13.81 3.05
CA ILE A 89 9.83 14.33 1.89
C ILE A 89 8.89 14.63 0.72
N VAL A 90 7.89 13.78 0.54
CA VAL A 90 6.85 13.89 -0.49
C VAL A 90 5.48 13.55 0.07
N GLY A 91 4.44 14.06 -0.57
CA GLY A 91 3.07 13.96 -0.08
C GLY A 91 2.86 14.69 1.24
N SER A 92 1.68 14.51 1.82
CA SER A 92 1.24 15.22 3.01
C SER A 92 0.31 14.34 3.84
N ALA A 93 -0.03 14.78 5.06
CA ALA A 93 -1.05 14.13 5.87
C ALA A 93 -2.41 14.06 5.16
N ALA A 94 -2.72 15.03 4.28
CA ALA A 94 -3.95 15.06 3.52
C ALA A 94 -4.10 13.86 2.55
N ASP A 95 -3.00 13.28 2.07
CA ASP A 95 -3.05 12.08 1.22
C ASP A 95 -3.51 10.85 2.02
N ALA A 96 -3.02 10.72 3.26
CA ALA A 96 -3.44 9.67 4.19
C ALA A 96 -4.88 9.86 4.64
N GLU A 97 -5.30 11.10 4.91
CA GLU A 97 -6.69 11.45 5.25
C GLU A 97 -7.64 11.14 4.09
N ARG A 98 -7.29 11.53 2.86
CA ARG A 98 -8.07 11.21 1.65
C ARG A 98 -8.23 9.70 1.47
N PHE A 99 -7.15 8.94 1.67
CA PHE A 99 -7.18 7.48 1.63
C PHE A 99 -8.14 6.90 2.68
N ALA A 100 -8.08 7.40 3.92
CA ALA A 100 -8.96 6.97 5.00
C ALA A 100 -10.44 7.31 4.73
N ASP A 101 -10.73 8.53 4.30
CA ASP A 101 -12.10 8.99 4.02
C ASP A 101 -12.75 8.20 2.88
N ALA A 102 -12.01 7.91 1.81
CA ALA A 102 -12.52 7.15 0.67
C ALA A 102 -12.87 5.68 0.99
N LEU A 103 -12.23 5.12 2.03
CA LEU A 103 -12.43 3.75 2.50
C LEU A 103 -13.39 3.64 3.69
N LYS A 104 -13.88 4.76 4.21
CA LYS A 104 -14.80 4.80 5.36
C LYS A 104 -16.02 3.89 5.14
N GLY A 105 -16.24 2.99 6.10
CA GLY A 105 -17.33 2.00 6.06
C GLY A 105 -17.10 0.82 5.12
N LYS A 106 -15.94 0.73 4.46
CA LYS A 106 -15.55 -0.38 3.58
C LYS A 106 -14.37 -1.17 4.14
N ILE A 107 -13.33 -0.48 4.59
CA ILE A 107 -12.08 -1.04 5.14
C ILE A 107 -11.68 -0.18 6.34
N GLU A 108 -11.23 -0.81 7.43
CA GLU A 108 -10.68 -0.08 8.57
C GLU A 108 -9.34 0.56 8.18
N VAL A 109 -9.20 1.86 8.38
CA VAL A 109 -7.95 2.57 8.08
C VAL A 109 -7.35 3.12 9.37
N VAL A 110 -6.08 2.78 9.61
CA VAL A 110 -5.33 3.26 10.78
C VAL A 110 -4.18 4.13 10.29
N ILE A 111 -4.25 5.43 10.56
CA ILE A 111 -3.16 6.38 10.30
C ILE A 111 -2.22 6.35 11.51
N LEU A 112 -1.03 5.77 11.34
CA LEU A 112 -0.03 5.72 12.39
C LEU A 112 0.70 7.06 12.54
N LYS A 113 1.02 7.42 13.78
CA LYS A 113 1.92 8.55 14.05
C LYS A 113 3.34 8.15 13.71
N LYS A 114 4.12 9.10 13.21
CA LYS A 114 5.56 8.93 13.06
C LYS A 114 6.19 8.70 14.44
N GLU A 115 6.99 7.65 14.58
CA GLU A 115 7.81 7.43 15.77
C GLU A 115 8.98 8.44 15.76
N GLU A 116 9.33 8.95 16.94
CA GLU A 116 10.42 9.91 17.16
C GLU A 116 11.79 9.23 17.27
#